data_AF-A0A6P0XSC5-F1
#
_entry.id   AF-A0A6P0XSC5-F1
#
_cell.length_a   1.000
_cell.length_b   1.000
_cell.length_c   1.000
_cell.angle_alpha   90.00
_cell.angle_beta   90.00
_cell.angle_gamma   90.00
#
_symmetry.space_group_name_H-M   'P 1'
#
loop_
_entity.id
_entity.type
_entity.pdbx_description
1 polymer ?
#
loop_
_entity_poly.entity_id
_entity_poly.type
_entity_poly.pdbx_seq_one_letter_code
_entity_poly.pdbx_strand_id
1 'polypeptide(L)'
;MLKRQPERLLQKSKYHEIVDLKIIKVNNLRTANSFSYKVDAKVGICEEKVSIEKRSVGRFVLATNILNTEELTVEEILSKYQEQQSVERGFSFLKNPMFLTEVRLS
;
A
#
# COMPACT_ATOMS: atom_id res chain seq x y z
N MET A 1 -21.74 -23.78 -12.45
CA MET A 1 -21.79 -22.45 -11.79
C MET A 1 -20.97 -22.33 -10.49
N LEU A 2 -20.49 -23.41 -9.84
CA LEU A 2 -19.78 -23.31 -8.54
C LEU A 2 -18.30 -22.86 -8.58
N LYS A 3 -17.62 -22.91 -9.74
CA LYS A 3 -16.17 -22.66 -9.81
C LYS A 3 -15.74 -21.18 -9.69
N ARG A 4 -16.67 -20.21 -9.83
CA ARG A 4 -16.35 -18.76 -9.87
C ARG A 4 -16.51 -18.01 -8.54
N GLN A 5 -17.06 -18.64 -7.51
CA GLN A 5 -17.28 -18.00 -6.21
C GLN A 5 -16.00 -17.62 -5.44
N PRO A 6 -14.91 -18.43 -5.42
CA PRO A 6 -13.74 -18.11 -4.63
C PRO A 6 -12.91 -16.95 -5.23
N GLU A 7 -12.90 -16.83 -6.57
CA GLU A 7 -12.23 -15.72 -7.26
C GLU A 7 -12.86 -14.35 -6.92
N ARG A 8 -14.17 -14.33 -6.63
CA ARG A 8 -14.86 -13.11 -6.15
C ARG A 8 -14.36 -12.64 -4.78
N LEU A 9 -13.85 -13.55 -3.94
CA LEU A 9 -13.30 -13.19 -2.62
C LEU A 9 -11.93 -12.49 -2.74
N LEU A 10 -11.14 -12.82 -3.78
CA LEU A 10 -9.88 -12.13 -4.10
C LEU A 10 -10.07 -10.83 -4.86
N GLN A 11 -11.29 -10.52 -5.32
CA GLN A 11 -11.54 -9.33 -6.15
C GLN A 11 -11.16 -8.01 -5.44
N LYS A 12 -11.03 -8.03 -4.11
CA LYS A 12 -10.57 -6.89 -3.29
C LYS A 12 -9.09 -6.94 -2.89
N SER A 13 -8.35 -8.01 -3.18
CA SER A 13 -6.94 -8.16 -2.78
C SER A 13 -5.99 -7.90 -3.95
N LYS A 14 -5.40 -6.70 -4.00
CA LYS A 14 -4.53 -6.25 -5.11
C LYS A 14 -3.26 -7.11 -5.27
N TYR A 15 -2.67 -7.55 -4.16
CA TYR A 15 -1.36 -8.23 -4.12
C TYR A 15 -1.42 -9.72 -3.75
N HIS A 16 -2.62 -10.30 -3.63
CA HIS A 16 -2.77 -11.69 -3.17
C HIS A 16 -3.45 -12.55 -4.23
N GLU A 17 -3.12 -13.83 -4.24
CA GLU A 17 -3.64 -14.84 -5.15
C GLU A 17 -3.99 -16.13 -4.41
N ILE A 18 -4.89 -16.94 -4.99
CA ILE A 18 -5.24 -18.25 -4.45
C ILE A 18 -4.17 -19.22 -4.92
N VAL A 19 -3.45 -19.80 -3.96
CA VAL A 19 -2.36 -20.77 -4.19
C VAL A 19 -2.90 -22.20 -4.20
N ASP A 20 -3.93 -22.47 -3.40
CA ASP A 20 -4.58 -23.78 -3.37
C ASP A 20 -6.09 -23.61 -3.18
N LEU A 21 -6.87 -24.45 -3.87
CA LEU A 21 -8.32 -24.42 -3.83
C LEU A 21 -8.88 -25.83 -3.75
N LYS A 22 -9.50 -26.17 -2.62
CA LYS A 22 -10.17 -27.45 -2.38
C LYS A 22 -11.66 -27.26 -2.23
N ILE A 23 -12.43 -28.01 -3.00
CA ILE A 23 -13.89 -28.03 -2.94
C ILE A 23 -14.31 -29.38 -2.36
N ILE A 24 -14.94 -29.34 -1.19
CA ILE A 24 -15.36 -30.53 -0.44
C ILE A 24 -16.90 -30.62 -0.51
N LYS A 25 -17.41 -31.75 -0.99
CA LYS A 25 -18.84 -32.06 -0.95
C LYS A 25 -19.19 -32.66 0.42
N VAL A 26 -20.13 -32.06 1.12
CA VAL A 26 -20.57 -32.47 2.46
C VAL A 26 -22.03 -32.93 2.38
N ASN A 27 -22.33 -34.12 2.90
CA ASN A 27 -23.69 -34.64 2.95
C ASN A 27 -24.34 -34.18 4.26
N ASN A 28 -25.55 -33.61 4.20
CA ASN A 28 -26.28 -33.29 5.41
C ASN A 28 -27.07 -34.51 5.89
N LEU A 29 -26.73 -34.98 7.10
CA LEU A 29 -27.39 -36.14 7.73
C LEU A 29 -28.84 -35.85 8.18
N ARG A 30 -29.26 -34.58 8.19
CA ARG A 30 -30.55 -34.13 8.74
C ARG A 30 -31.70 -34.06 7.73
N THR A 31 -31.41 -34.14 6.43
CA THR A 31 -32.43 -34.06 5.37
C THR A 31 -32.02 -35.00 4.25
N ALA A 32 -32.79 -36.06 4.03
CA ALA A 32 -32.55 -36.98 2.92
C ALA A 32 -32.40 -36.17 1.61
N ASN A 33 -31.28 -36.36 0.92
CA ASN A 33 -30.90 -35.72 -0.35
C ASN A 33 -30.36 -34.26 -0.37
N SER A 34 -30.02 -33.62 0.76
CA SER A 34 -29.34 -32.31 0.67
C SER A 34 -27.80 -32.41 0.76
N PHE A 35 -27.13 -31.93 -0.29
CA PHE A 35 -25.66 -31.83 -0.35
C PHE A 35 -25.24 -30.36 -0.22
N SER A 36 -24.26 -30.07 0.62
CA SER A 36 -23.59 -28.77 0.69
C SER A 36 -22.18 -28.85 0.11
N TYR A 37 -21.65 -27.72 -0.33
CA TYR A 37 -20.28 -27.62 -0.82
C TYR A 37 -19.52 -26.64 0.08
N LYS A 38 -18.36 -27.07 0.57
CA LYS A 38 -17.41 -26.22 1.29
C LYS A 38 -16.24 -25.92 0.37
N VAL A 39 -15.77 -24.68 0.37
CA VAL A 39 -14.56 -24.28 -0.36
C VAL A 39 -13.52 -23.88 0.69
N ASP A 40 -12.39 -24.59 0.69
CA ASP A 40 -11.21 -24.26 1.46
C ASP A 40 -10.15 -23.74 0.49
N ALA A 41 -9.63 -22.53 0.73
CA ALA A 41 -8.64 -21.91 -0.14
C ALA A 41 -7.47 -21.35 0.67
N LYS A 42 -6.26 -21.51 0.16
CA LYS A 42 -5.05 -20.90 0.71
C LYS A 42 -4.68 -19.68 -0.12
N VAL A 43 -4.52 -18.55 0.54
CA VAL A 43 -4.13 -17.29 -0.10
C VAL A 43 -2.63 -17.08 0.09
N GLY A 44 -1.94 -16.71 -0.98
CA GLY A 44 -0.52 -16.34 -1.00
C GLY A 44 -0.32 -14.94 -1.57
N ILE A 45 0.90 -14.43 -1.43
CA ILE A 45 1.31 -13.14 -1.98
C ILE A 45 1.76 -13.36 -3.43
N CYS A 46 1.28 -12.50 -4.33
CA CYS A 46 1.73 -12.44 -5.70
C CYS A 46 2.98 -11.57 -5.78
N GLU A 47 4.16 -12.19 -5.67
CA GLU A 47 5.46 -11.50 -5.65
C GLU A 47 5.69 -10.61 -6.88
N GLU A 48 5.19 -11.02 -8.05
CA GLU A 48 5.30 -10.25 -9.29
C GLU A 48 4.62 -8.88 -9.15
N LYS A 49 3.36 -8.84 -8.70
CA LYS A 49 2.63 -7.57 -8.51
C LYS A 49 3.27 -6.69 -7.46
N VAL A 50 3.80 -7.28 -6.39
CA VAL A 50 4.51 -6.55 -5.34
C VAL A 50 5.80 -5.96 -5.89
N SER A 51 6.56 -6.71 -6.69
CA SER A 51 7.82 -6.25 -7.27
C SER A 51 7.65 -5.10 -8.26
N ILE A 52 6.60 -5.14 -9.08
CA ILE A 52 6.26 -4.08 -10.03
C ILE A 52 5.93 -2.79 -9.27
N GLU A 53 5.11 -2.86 -8.23
CA GLU A 53 4.76 -1.68 -7.44
C GLU A 53 5.95 -1.15 -6.62
N LYS A 54 6.80 -2.04 -6.06
CA LYS A 54 8.06 -1.62 -5.43
C LYS A 54 9.02 -0.93 -6.40
N ARG A 55 8.85 -1.12 -7.71
CA ARG A 55 9.63 -0.41 -8.74
C ARG A 55 8.99 0.90 -9.16
N SER A 56 7.66 1.05 -9.05
CA SER A 56 6.92 2.27 -9.37
C SER A 56 7.01 3.34 -8.29
N VAL A 57 7.30 2.97 -7.04
CA VAL A 57 7.45 3.96 -5.95
C VAL A 57 8.63 4.90 -6.22
N GLY A 58 8.35 6.20 -6.08
CA GLY A 58 9.39 7.24 -6.13
C GLY A 58 10.42 7.04 -5.03
N ARG A 59 11.69 7.33 -5.33
CA ARG A 59 12.80 7.30 -4.37
C ARG A 59 13.34 8.71 -4.18
N PHE A 60 13.86 8.98 -3.00
CA PHE A 60 14.59 10.21 -2.69
C PHE A 60 15.92 9.85 -2.04
N VAL A 61 16.90 10.73 -2.18
CA VAL A 61 18.23 10.58 -1.57
C VAL A 61 18.39 11.69 -0.54
N LEU A 62 18.70 11.32 0.70
CA LEU A 62 19.07 12.26 1.75
C LEU A 62 20.59 12.23 1.89
N ALA A 63 21.22 13.38 1.68
CA ALA A 63 22.66 13.56 1.86
C ALA A 63 22.90 14.48 3.06
N THR A 64 23.81 14.09 3.94
CA THR A 64 24.24 14.86 5.11
C THR A 64 25.76 15.02 5.09
N ASN A 65 26.25 16.14 5.60
CA ASN A 65 27.68 16.39 5.77
C ASN A 65 28.25 15.75 7.05
N ILE A 66 27.41 15.09 7.85
CA ILE A 66 27.82 14.37 9.06
C ILE A 66 28.35 13.00 8.64
N LEU A 67 29.65 12.81 8.81
CA LEU A 67 30.36 11.57 8.43
C LEU A 67 30.27 10.48 9.51
N ASN A 68 29.99 10.87 10.75
CA ASN A 68 29.88 9.94 11.88
C ASN A 68 28.45 9.39 11.98
N THR A 69 28.29 8.09 11.74
CA THR A 69 27.00 7.40 11.79
C THR A 69 26.45 7.20 13.20
N GLU A 70 27.28 7.33 14.24
CA GLU A 70 26.84 7.26 15.64
C GLU A 70 26.31 8.61 16.14
N GLU A 71 26.71 9.71 15.48
CA GLU A 71 26.25 11.08 15.80
C GLU A 71 24.90 11.40 15.17
N LEU A 72 24.59 10.77 14.03
CA LEU A 72 23.33 10.95 13.35
C LEU A 72 22.87 9.63 12.71
N THR A 73 21.87 9.02 13.35
CA THR A 73 21.27 7.77 12.89
C THR A 73 20.38 7.99 11.67
N VAL A 74 20.10 6.91 10.94
CA VAL A 74 19.23 6.93 9.75
C VAL A 74 17.81 7.40 10.11
N GLU A 75 17.31 6.96 11.27
CA GLU A 75 16.00 7.33 11.80
C GLU A 75 15.91 8.83 12.09
N GLU A 76 16.95 9.41 12.69
CA GLU A 76 17.03 10.84 12.97
C GLU A 76 17.11 11.69 11.69
N ILE A 77 17.86 11.23 10.68
CA ILE A 77 17.90 11.88 9.35
C ILE A 77 16.50 11.94 8.76
N LEU A 78 15.76 10.83 8.81
CA LEU A 78 14.42 10.75 8.25
C LEU A 78 13.43 11.64 9.02
N SER A 79 13.49 11.67 10.35
CA SER A 79 12.64 12.54 11.18
C SER A 79 12.87 14.01 10.86
N LYS A 80 14.14 14.45 10.83
CA LYS A 80 14.50 15.85 10.51
C LYS A 80 14.02 16.26 9.12
N TYR A 81 14.14 15.37 8.13
CA TYR A 81 13.63 15.63 6.79
C TYR A 81 12.10 15.79 6.74
N GLN A 82 11.35 14.96 7.47
CA GLN A 82 9.89 15.07 7.55
C GLN A 82 9.45 16.36 8.23
N GLU A 83 10.16 16.80 9.28
CA GLU A 83 9.89 18.05 9.98
C GLU A 83 10.12 19.28 9.08
N GLN A 84 11.14 19.25 8.21
CA GLN A 84 11.40 20.31 7.22
C GLN A 84 10.25 20.49 6.21
N GLN A 85 9.48 19.44 5.91
CA GLN A 85 8.33 19.52 5.01
C GLN A 85 7.23 20.48 5.53
N SER A 86 7.19 20.74 6.84
CA SER A 86 6.26 21.72 7.42
C SER A 86 6.56 23.15 6.96
N VAL A 87 7.84 23.48 6.79
CA VAL A 87 8.31 24.79 6.30
C VAL A 87 7.83 25.02 4.88
N GLU A 88 7.97 24.03 3.98
CA GLU A 88 7.52 24.15 2.59
C GLU A 88 6.01 24.37 2.46
N ARG A 89 5.21 23.75 3.34
CA ARG A 89 3.76 24.00 3.42
C ARG A 89 3.47 25.40 3.94
N GLY A 90 4.19 25.84 4.97
CA GLY A 90 4.10 27.18 5.55
C GLY A 90 4.40 28.30 4.55
N PHE A 91 5.29 28.06 3.58
CA PHE A 91 5.64 29.00 2.51
C PHE A 91 4.95 28.72 1.17
N SER A 92 3.97 27.81 1.12
CA SER A 92 3.24 27.51 -0.12
C SER A 92 2.50 28.73 -0.69
N PHE A 93 2.19 29.73 0.15
CA PHE A 93 1.63 31.01 -0.29
C PHE A 93 2.56 31.79 -1.23
N LEU A 94 3.89 31.65 -1.11
CA LEU A 94 4.86 32.26 -2.03
C LEU A 94 4.78 31.67 -3.45
N LYS A 95 4.16 30.50 -3.60
CA LYS A 95 3.91 29.86 -4.89
C LYS A 95 2.62 30.37 -5.55
N ASN A 96 1.81 31.19 -4.87
CA ASN A 96 0.62 31.80 -5.43
C ASN A 96 1.00 33.10 -6.19
N PRO A 97 0.75 33.21 -7.51
CA PRO A 97 1.07 34.41 -8.28
C PRO A 97 0.46 35.70 -7.73
N MET A 98 -0.70 35.60 -7.06
CA MET A 98 -1.42 36.75 -6.51
C MET A 98 -0.73 37.39 -5.29
N PHE A 99 0.19 36.67 -4.63
CA PHE A 99 0.90 37.19 -3.45
C PHE A 99 1.89 38.32 -3.81
N LEU A 100 2.40 38.35 -5.06
CA LEU A 100 3.37 39.35 -5.52
C LEU A 100 2.73 40.69 -5.94
N THR A 101 1.40 40.75 -6.06
CA THR A 101 0.71 41.96 -6.54
C THR A 101 0.30 42.93 -5.44
N GLU A 102 0.29 42.52 -4.16
CA GLU A 102 -0.12 43.38 -3.04
C GLU A 102 1.00 44.35 -2.58
N VAL A 103 2.27 44.02 -2.78
CA VAL A 103 3.41 44.84 -2.31
C VAL A 103 3.72 46.03 -3.23
N ARG A 104 3.03 46.18 -4.37
CA ARG A 104 3.34 47.21 -5.38
C ARG A 104 2.30 48.33 -5.51
N LEU A 105 1.26 48.32 -4.68
CA LEU A 105 0.21 49.34 -4.68
C LEU A 105 -0.03 49.86 -3.24
N SER A 106 0.97 50.54 -2.68
CA SER A 106 0.82 51.41 -1.51
C SER A 106 1.74 52.62 -1.64
#